data_AF-A0A9P6VQA4-F1
#
_entry.id   AF-A0A9P6VQA4-F1
#
_cell.length_a   1.000
_cell.length_b   1.000
_cell.length_c   1.000
_cell.angle_alpha   90.00
_cell.angle_beta   90.00
_cell.angle_gamma   90.00
#
_symmetry.space_group_name_H-M   'P 1'
#
loop_
_entity.id
_entity.type
_entity.pdbx_description
1 polymer ?
#
loop_
_entity_poly.entity_id
_entity_poly.type
_entity_poly.pdbx_seq_one_letter_code
_entity_poly.pdbx_strand_id
1 'polypeptide(L)'
;MIVGESCPLAKKVADNQLSASSRQTYSSNLYLLISKRRFFMASNTLPSAPGKGFSLPITSFISRRVNSSTFIVCEDDSFGEQPYIYVKAYEDHLLITDTGCNSPRSSRPSLTSLKEYLETYPVPLNDHRPLNPGGKKRYIIACSHCHYDHILGIPQFHSADPIIVASGFDKSFILEDLPTHSLCKYINVPTPQYSISHWATNMEYFQHSGVAFRIQFLHIPGHTPCSLAWYDIDEHYLYVGDTFYERKRSPPIPEIPDDAGQVPGLPATQAAIIFPEEGGNWIQYMASLDFLLSFVVFKNGELRRRYERTHDSTPRVSVACGHLTYGADAETMILEVRAFFNRIIAGKVPVSGSGKKRGVIHDYWLEGEESRFSVMAPRHLAEEAREHFGATD
;
A
#
# COMPACT_ATOMS: atom_id res chain seq x y z
N MET A 1 -46.16 -23.93 -33.12
CA MET A 1 -46.58 -24.80 -34.24
C MET A 1 -45.67 -26.03 -34.20
N ILE A 2 -46.27 -27.20 -34.00
CA ILE A 2 -45.83 -28.63 -34.10
C ILE A 2 -44.38 -28.82 -34.63
N VAL A 3 -43.47 -29.64 -34.08
CA VAL A 3 -43.58 -30.99 -33.49
C VAL A 3 -42.44 -31.21 -32.50
N GLY A 4 -42.74 -31.80 -31.34
CA GLY A 4 -41.79 -32.50 -30.49
C GLY A 4 -42.03 -34.01 -30.58
N GLU A 5 -40.95 -34.79 -30.53
CA GLU A 5 -41.02 -36.24 -30.30
C GLU A 5 -40.35 -36.57 -28.97
N SER A 6 -41.02 -37.48 -28.28
CA SER A 6 -40.70 -38.06 -26.97
C SER A 6 -40.92 -39.56 -27.11
N CYS A 7 -40.08 -40.40 -26.50
CA CYS A 7 -40.44 -41.69 -25.87
C CYS A 7 -39.21 -42.54 -25.43
N PRO A 8 -39.38 -43.58 -24.58
CA PRO A 8 -38.81 -43.59 -23.22
C PRO A 8 -38.22 -44.97 -22.81
N LEU A 9 -38.12 -45.23 -21.49
CA LEU A 9 -38.03 -46.51 -20.73
C LEU A 9 -36.74 -46.68 -19.92
N ALA A 10 -36.69 -47.36 -18.77
CA ALA A 10 -37.55 -47.46 -17.58
C ALA A 10 -36.73 -48.18 -16.49
N LYS A 11 -36.94 -47.74 -15.24
CA LYS A 11 -36.72 -48.36 -13.91
C LYS A 11 -36.33 -49.86 -13.80
N LYS A 12 -35.42 -50.15 -12.86
CA LYS A 12 -35.58 -51.05 -11.67
C LYS A 12 -34.32 -50.97 -10.78
N VAL A 13 -34.37 -50.45 -9.55
CA VAL A 13 -34.64 -51.12 -8.25
C VAL A 13 -33.63 -52.23 -7.92
N ALA A 14 -32.78 -52.00 -6.89
CA ALA A 14 -32.67 -52.87 -5.71
C ALA A 14 -31.70 -52.28 -4.67
N ASP A 15 -32.21 -52.17 -3.45
CA ASP A 15 -31.49 -51.99 -2.20
C ASP A 15 -30.45 -53.10 -1.93
N ASN A 16 -29.38 -52.75 -1.21
CA ASN A 16 -28.97 -53.58 -0.08
C ASN A 16 -28.09 -52.78 0.90
N GLN A 17 -28.65 -52.53 2.08
CA GLN A 17 -27.93 -52.29 3.32
C GLN A 17 -27.42 -53.62 3.92
N LEU A 18 -26.60 -53.49 4.98
CA LEU A 18 -26.05 -54.51 5.90
C LEU A 18 -24.66 -55.01 5.46
N SER A 19 -23.63 -55.09 6.32
CA SER A 19 -23.54 -54.99 7.77
C SER A 19 -22.09 -54.74 8.21
N ALA A 20 -21.94 -54.50 9.51
CA ALA A 20 -20.77 -54.03 10.20
C ALA A 20 -19.70 -55.09 10.53
N SER A 21 -18.58 -54.55 11.01
CA SER A 21 -17.61 -55.12 11.96
C SER A 21 -16.38 -55.83 11.40
N SER A 22 -15.22 -55.25 11.66
CA SER A 22 -14.20 -55.87 12.51
C SER A 22 -13.11 -54.86 12.85
N ARG A 23 -13.00 -54.52 14.14
CA ARG A 23 -11.78 -53.97 14.74
C ARG A 23 -10.73 -55.08 14.74
N GLN A 24 -9.53 -54.81 14.26
CA GLN A 24 -8.33 -55.31 14.95
C GLN A 24 -7.08 -54.50 14.60
N THR A 25 -6.43 -54.09 15.67
CA THR A 25 -5.12 -53.45 15.81
C THR A 25 -3.99 -54.34 15.30
N TYR A 26 -3.00 -53.76 14.63
CA TYR A 26 -1.61 -54.20 14.74
C TYR A 26 -0.66 -53.00 14.73
N SER A 27 0.06 -52.89 15.85
CA SER A 27 1.29 -52.14 16.03
C SER A 27 2.44 -52.92 15.40
N SER A 28 3.33 -52.25 14.68
CA SER A 28 4.76 -52.59 14.69
C SER A 28 5.59 -51.45 14.13
N ASN A 29 6.51 -51.00 14.97
CA ASN A 29 7.61 -50.07 14.70
C ASN A 29 8.49 -50.53 13.53
N LEU A 30 8.96 -49.59 12.70
CA LEU A 30 10.34 -49.61 12.23
C LEU A 30 10.84 -48.21 11.81
N TYR A 31 11.80 -47.72 12.60
CA TYR A 31 12.89 -46.80 12.32
C TYR A 31 12.90 -46.02 10.99
N LEU A 32 12.87 -44.69 11.09
CA LEU A 32 13.54 -43.81 10.14
C LEU A 32 14.26 -42.67 10.88
N LEU A 33 15.52 -42.46 10.50
CA LEU A 33 16.50 -41.56 11.10
C LEU A 33 15.99 -40.11 11.22
N ILE A 34 15.83 -39.63 12.45
CA ILE A 34 15.71 -38.20 12.74
C ILE A 34 17.10 -37.64 13.00
N SER A 35 17.57 -36.83 12.06
CA SER A 35 18.68 -35.89 12.25
C SER A 35 18.31 -34.91 13.37
N LYS A 36 19.02 -35.02 14.50
CA LYS A 36 18.92 -34.11 15.64
C LYS A 36 19.39 -32.71 15.23
N ARG A 37 18.46 -31.79 14.93
CA ARG A 37 18.69 -30.36 15.17
C ARG A 37 18.03 -29.99 16.49
N ARG A 38 18.88 -29.61 17.45
CA ARG A 38 18.50 -29.20 18.80
C ARG A 38 17.53 -28.02 18.73
N PHE A 39 16.32 -28.21 19.25
CA PHE A 39 15.50 -27.12 19.76
C PHE A 39 16.19 -26.58 21.02
N PHE A 40 16.80 -25.40 20.90
CA PHE A 40 17.08 -24.57 22.06
C PHE A 40 15.84 -23.72 22.31
N MET A 41 15.10 -24.02 23.38
CA MET A 41 14.26 -23.01 24.02
C MET A 41 15.23 -22.03 24.70
N ALA A 42 15.50 -20.91 24.05
CA ALA A 42 16.18 -19.79 24.69
C ALA A 42 15.16 -19.02 25.53
N SER A 43 15.39 -18.99 26.84
CA SER A 43 14.74 -18.08 27.76
C SER A 43 14.92 -16.63 27.29
N ASN A 44 13.85 -15.83 27.37
CA ASN A 44 13.88 -14.38 27.20
C ASN A 44 14.65 -13.71 28.35
N THR A 45 15.96 -13.86 28.33
CA THR A 45 16.89 -13.03 29.08
C THR A 45 17.81 -12.38 28.06
N LEU A 46 17.54 -11.10 27.79
CA LEU A 46 18.41 -10.20 27.03
C LEU A 46 19.85 -10.36 27.52
N PRO A 47 20.83 -10.65 26.64
CA PRO A 47 22.22 -10.47 27.00
C PRO A 47 22.46 -8.98 27.21
N SER A 48 22.75 -8.58 28.46
CA SER A 48 23.24 -7.26 28.78
C SER A 48 24.54 -7.01 28.03
N ALA A 49 24.51 -6.16 27.01
CA ALA A 49 25.70 -5.71 26.32
C ALA A 49 26.61 -4.94 27.30
N PRO A 50 27.92 -5.25 27.37
CA PRO A 50 28.86 -4.45 28.14
C PRO A 50 29.37 -3.32 27.23
N GLY A 51 28.89 -2.10 27.46
CA GLY A 51 29.42 -0.92 26.77
C GLY A 51 28.56 0.31 27.05
N LYS A 52 29.22 1.41 27.47
CA LYS A 52 28.68 2.75 27.79
C LYS A 52 27.29 3.03 27.17
N GLY A 53 26.30 3.28 28.03
CA GLY A 53 24.92 3.56 27.64
C GLY A 53 24.81 4.79 26.73
N PHE A 54 24.82 4.56 25.43
CA PHE A 54 24.33 5.52 24.46
C PHE A 54 22.81 5.36 24.40
N SER A 55 22.09 6.35 24.92
CA SER A 55 20.65 6.47 24.63
C SER A 55 20.50 6.73 23.14
N LEU A 56 19.67 5.94 22.46
CA LEU A 56 19.33 6.20 21.05
C LEU A 56 18.70 7.60 20.92
N PRO A 57 18.94 8.30 19.79
CA PRO A 57 18.25 9.56 19.53
C PRO A 57 16.74 9.33 19.49
N ILE A 58 15.98 10.27 20.04
CA ILE A 58 14.52 10.25 19.94
C ILE A 58 14.17 10.68 18.51
N THR A 59 13.29 9.93 17.85
CA THR A 59 12.93 10.16 16.45
C THR A 59 11.42 10.19 16.27
N SER A 60 10.95 10.91 15.24
CA SER A 60 9.56 10.89 14.79
C SER A 60 9.25 9.70 13.87
N PHE A 61 10.22 8.82 13.58
CA PHE A 61 10.02 7.71 12.66
C PHE A 61 9.94 6.36 13.37
N ILE A 62 8.99 5.53 12.92
CA ILE A 62 8.85 4.15 13.36
C ILE A 62 8.99 3.26 12.13
N SER A 63 9.88 2.28 12.20
CA SER A 63 10.12 1.37 11.09
C SER A 63 9.75 -0.08 11.38
N ARG A 64 9.33 -0.77 10.32
CA ARG A 64 9.11 -2.22 10.28
C ARG A 64 9.72 -2.81 9.03
N ARG A 65 10.03 -4.10 9.09
CA ARG A 65 10.41 -4.87 7.91
C ARG A 65 9.14 -5.38 7.25
N VAL A 66 8.97 -5.11 5.96
CA VAL A 66 7.82 -5.57 5.16
C VAL A 66 8.12 -6.95 4.56
N ASN A 67 9.33 -7.11 4.00
CA ASN A 67 9.78 -8.35 3.37
C ASN A 67 11.33 -8.44 3.44
N SER A 68 11.95 -9.24 2.57
CA SER A 68 13.39 -9.52 2.68
C SER A 68 14.27 -8.30 2.40
N SER A 69 13.80 -7.38 1.55
CA SER A 69 14.57 -6.22 1.08
C SER A 69 13.91 -4.86 1.37
N THR A 70 12.63 -4.83 1.75
CA THR A 70 11.88 -3.60 1.97
C THR A 70 11.52 -3.38 3.44
N PHE A 71 11.67 -2.12 3.87
CA PHE A 71 11.19 -1.60 5.13
C PHE A 71 10.07 -0.59 4.88
N ILE A 72 9.17 -0.48 5.84
CA ILE A 72 8.23 0.62 5.97
C ILE A 72 8.76 1.54 7.07
N VAL A 73 8.70 2.84 6.83
CA VAL A 73 9.02 3.91 7.77
C VAL A 73 7.78 4.78 7.84
N CYS A 74 7.19 4.91 9.02
CA CYS A 74 6.03 5.75 9.25
C CYS A 74 6.48 6.97 10.04
N GLU A 75 6.10 8.16 9.58
CA GLU A 75 6.33 9.42 10.31
C GLU A 75 5.21 9.66 11.31
N ASP A 76 5.53 9.99 12.55
CA ASP A 76 4.60 10.61 13.50
C ASP A 76 4.64 12.12 13.31
N ASP A 77 3.81 12.59 12.39
CA ASP A 77 3.76 13.99 11.96
C ASP A 77 2.66 14.80 12.66
N SER A 78 2.78 16.13 12.56
CA SER A 78 1.90 17.11 13.19
C SER A 78 0.57 17.34 12.47
N PHE A 79 0.42 16.84 11.24
CA PHE A 79 -0.83 16.89 10.48
C PHE A 79 -1.71 15.67 10.77
N GLY A 80 -1.14 14.60 11.32
CA GLY A 80 -1.84 13.35 11.59
C GLY A 80 -2.07 12.52 10.33
N GLU A 81 -1.26 12.73 9.29
CA GLU A 81 -1.32 11.92 8.06
C GLU A 81 -0.76 10.52 8.32
N GLN A 82 0.35 10.45 9.06
CA GLN A 82 1.11 9.23 9.35
C GLN A 82 1.43 8.41 8.09
N PRO A 83 2.06 9.03 7.06
CA PRO A 83 2.27 8.40 5.77
C PRO A 83 3.26 7.24 5.88
N TYR A 84 3.04 6.23 5.05
CA TYR A 84 3.89 5.07 4.88
C TYR A 84 4.94 5.31 3.80
N ILE A 85 6.18 5.50 4.24
CA ILE A 85 7.35 5.60 3.39
C ILE A 85 7.95 4.21 3.23
N TYR A 86 8.09 3.72 2.00
CA TYR A 86 8.71 2.41 1.75
C TYR A 86 10.17 2.56 1.32
N VAL A 87 11.07 1.80 1.94
CA VAL A 87 12.50 1.84 1.66
C VAL A 87 12.97 0.45 1.26
N LYS A 88 13.17 0.23 -0.04
CA LYS A 88 13.74 -1.00 -0.60
C LYS A 88 15.25 -0.85 -0.75
N ALA A 89 15.99 -1.76 -0.13
CA ALA A 89 17.44 -1.78 -0.19
C ALA A 89 17.96 -2.62 -1.37
N TYR A 90 18.77 -1.99 -2.21
CA TYR A 90 19.62 -2.65 -3.21
C TYR A 90 21.08 -2.61 -2.75
N GLU A 91 21.98 -3.24 -3.51
CA GLU A 91 23.42 -3.26 -3.19
C GLU A 91 24.01 -1.85 -3.08
N ASP A 92 23.77 -0.99 -4.07
CA ASP A 92 24.33 0.38 -4.11
C ASP A 92 23.28 1.50 -4.04
N HIS A 93 22.00 1.15 -3.91
CA HIS A 93 20.89 2.11 -3.93
C HIS A 93 19.89 1.85 -2.79
N LEU A 94 19.23 2.91 -2.34
CA LEU A 94 17.93 2.83 -1.69
C LEU A 94 16.87 3.38 -2.63
N LEU A 95 15.84 2.59 -2.90
CA LEU A 95 14.60 3.07 -3.51
C LEU A 95 13.64 3.44 -2.38
N ILE A 96 13.28 4.70 -2.32
CA ILE A 96 12.36 5.29 -1.36
C ILE A 96 11.06 5.59 -2.10
N THR A 97 9.93 5.12 -1.60
CA THR A 97 8.60 5.54 -2.05
C THR A 97 8.11 6.61 -1.09
N ASP A 98 7.90 7.81 -1.63
CA ASP A 98 7.47 8.99 -0.88
C ASP A 98 8.44 9.41 0.25
N THR A 99 8.22 10.57 0.87
CA THR A 99 9.20 11.18 1.79
C THR A 99 8.62 11.72 3.09
N GLY A 100 7.31 11.57 3.29
CA GLY A 100 6.61 12.03 4.47
C GLY A 100 6.32 13.54 4.46
N CYS A 101 5.81 13.99 5.59
CA CYS A 101 5.39 15.36 5.84
C CYS A 101 6.55 16.28 6.26
N ASN A 102 7.69 15.72 6.71
CA ASN A 102 8.82 16.50 7.23
C ASN A 102 8.37 17.50 8.32
N SER A 103 7.49 17.04 9.21
CA SER A 103 6.77 17.90 10.15
C SER A 103 6.45 17.11 11.42
N PRO A 104 7.44 16.82 12.28
CA PRO A 104 7.26 15.94 13.42
C PRO A 104 6.17 16.46 14.37
N ARG A 105 5.33 15.56 14.90
CA ARG A 105 4.23 15.91 15.83
C ARG A 105 4.72 16.64 17.08
N SER A 106 5.90 16.26 17.56
CA SER A 106 6.51 16.81 18.76
C SER A 106 7.83 17.50 18.42
N SER A 107 8.18 18.53 19.19
CA SER A 107 9.51 19.15 19.15
C SER A 107 10.57 18.38 19.96
N ARG A 108 10.18 17.29 20.65
CA ARG A 108 11.07 16.47 21.49
C ARG A 108 12.05 15.59 20.70
N PRO A 109 11.66 14.95 19.58
CA PRO A 109 12.58 14.15 18.79
C PRO A 109 13.76 14.99 18.29
N SER A 110 14.97 14.48 18.49
CA SER A 110 16.20 15.07 17.97
C SER A 110 16.44 14.70 16.51
N LEU A 111 15.80 13.62 16.02
CA LEU A 111 16.00 13.06 14.69
C LEU A 111 14.69 13.07 13.90
N THR A 112 14.54 14.10 13.06
CA THR A 112 13.29 14.40 12.33
C THR A 112 13.48 14.43 10.82
N SER A 113 14.74 14.40 10.36
CA SER A 113 15.08 14.21 8.95
C SER A 113 14.99 12.73 8.59
N LEU A 114 14.20 12.39 7.57
CA LEU A 114 14.12 11.04 7.03
C LEU A 114 15.50 10.60 6.52
N LYS A 115 16.22 11.47 5.80
CA LYS A 115 17.58 11.14 5.34
C LYS A 115 18.50 10.80 6.52
N GLU A 116 18.53 11.65 7.54
CA GLU A 116 19.38 11.42 8.71
C GLU A 116 18.97 10.14 9.46
N TYR A 117 17.66 9.86 9.54
CA TYR A 117 17.13 8.61 10.08
C TYR A 117 17.67 7.39 9.34
N LEU A 118 17.58 7.39 8.01
CA LEU A 118 18.08 6.29 7.18
C LEU A 118 19.60 6.11 7.33
N GLU A 119 20.34 7.19 7.55
CA GLU A 119 21.81 7.18 7.58
C GLU A 119 22.41 6.84 8.95
N THR A 120 21.67 7.11 10.04
CA THR A 120 22.22 7.09 11.40
C THR A 120 21.42 6.25 12.39
N TYR A 121 20.13 6.03 12.17
CA TYR A 121 19.28 5.36 13.15
C TYR A 121 19.44 3.83 13.10
N PRO A 122 19.80 3.16 14.21
CA PRO A 122 19.94 1.71 14.22
C PRO A 122 18.56 1.03 14.21
N VAL A 123 18.15 0.54 13.05
CA VAL A 123 16.87 -0.17 12.88
C VAL A 123 16.99 -1.59 13.47
N PRO A 124 16.21 -1.96 14.51
CA PRO A 124 16.34 -3.28 15.14
C PRO A 124 16.17 -4.45 14.17
N LEU A 125 15.24 -4.32 13.22
CA LEU A 125 14.96 -5.33 12.20
C LEU A 125 15.99 -5.35 11.05
N ASN A 126 17.05 -4.54 11.14
CA ASN A 126 18.18 -4.49 10.22
C ASN A 126 19.51 -4.74 10.95
N ASP A 127 19.51 -5.73 11.85
CA ASP A 127 20.67 -6.07 12.70
C ASP A 127 21.17 -4.88 13.54
N HIS A 128 20.25 -4.02 13.98
CA HIS A 128 20.57 -2.76 14.67
C HIS A 128 21.51 -1.83 13.87
N ARG A 129 21.45 -1.87 12.53
CA ARG A 129 22.19 -0.97 11.64
C ARG A 129 21.26 0.02 10.94
N PRO A 130 21.75 1.23 10.62
CA PRO A 130 21.05 2.13 9.70
C PRO A 130 20.81 1.47 8.35
N LEU A 131 19.75 1.92 7.66
CA LEU A 131 19.42 1.40 6.32
C LEU A 131 20.43 1.87 5.27
N ASN A 132 21.05 3.03 5.46
CA ASN A 132 22.13 3.56 4.62
C ASN A 132 23.30 4.15 5.44
N PRO A 133 24.10 3.33 6.13
CA PRO A 133 25.11 3.83 7.07
C PRO A 133 26.06 4.86 6.45
N GLY A 134 25.97 6.11 6.90
CA GLY A 134 26.78 7.23 6.41
C GLY A 134 26.48 7.67 4.97
N GLY A 135 25.29 7.37 4.44
CA GLY A 135 24.87 7.85 3.11
C GLY A 135 25.60 7.19 1.94
N LYS A 136 26.11 5.96 2.12
CA LYS A 136 26.96 5.28 1.12
C LYS A 136 26.21 4.85 -0.15
N LYS A 137 24.95 4.46 -0.01
CA LYS A 137 24.06 4.11 -1.12
C LYS A 137 23.46 5.36 -1.72
N ARG A 138 23.26 5.34 -3.04
CA ARG A 138 22.56 6.39 -3.78
C ARG A 138 21.06 6.33 -3.53
N TYR A 139 20.38 7.46 -3.66
CA TYR A 139 18.94 7.55 -3.42
C TYR A 139 18.16 7.61 -4.73
N ILE A 140 17.09 6.83 -4.79
CA ILE A 140 16.04 6.92 -5.79
C ILE A 140 14.76 7.20 -5.03
N ILE A 141 14.07 8.30 -5.35
CA ILE A 141 12.82 8.68 -4.70
C ILE A 141 11.71 8.56 -5.73
N ALA A 142 10.84 7.56 -5.59
CA ALA A 142 9.64 7.40 -6.40
C ALA A 142 8.47 8.07 -5.69
N CYS A 143 7.95 9.15 -6.26
CA CYS A 143 6.76 9.80 -5.75
C CYS A 143 5.52 9.07 -6.26
N SER A 144 4.70 8.55 -5.35
CA SER A 144 3.41 7.96 -5.70
C SER A 144 2.45 9.02 -6.25
N HIS A 145 2.50 10.25 -5.71
CA HIS A 145 1.86 11.44 -6.26
C HIS A 145 2.43 12.71 -5.59
N CYS A 146 1.86 13.88 -5.87
CA CYS A 146 2.44 15.16 -5.46
C CYS A 146 1.88 15.77 -4.16
N HIS A 147 1.00 15.10 -3.40
CA HIS A 147 0.53 15.67 -2.13
C HIS A 147 1.66 15.82 -1.11
N TYR A 148 1.49 16.79 -0.20
CA TYR A 148 2.54 17.24 0.72
C TYR A 148 3.09 16.12 1.61
N ASP A 149 2.26 15.19 2.05
CA ASP A 149 2.62 14.03 2.87
C ASP A 149 3.51 13.02 2.12
N HIS A 150 3.70 13.22 0.82
CA HIS A 150 4.56 12.39 -0.01
C HIS A 150 5.85 13.10 -0.44
N ILE A 151 5.86 14.43 -0.53
CA ILE A 151 6.96 15.19 -1.16
C ILE A 151 7.71 16.16 -0.25
N LEU A 152 7.21 16.46 0.96
CA LEU A 152 7.82 17.49 1.83
C LEU A 152 9.21 17.11 2.35
N GLY A 153 9.55 15.82 2.39
CA GLY A 153 10.87 15.34 2.79
C GLY A 153 11.93 15.38 1.68
N ILE A 154 11.55 15.57 0.40
CA ILE A 154 12.49 15.55 -0.74
C ILE A 154 13.70 16.50 -0.55
N PRO A 155 13.53 17.76 -0.08
CA PRO A 155 14.67 18.68 0.03
C PRO A 155 15.80 18.20 0.95
N GLN A 156 15.51 17.29 1.89
CA GLN A 156 16.53 16.70 2.75
C GLN A 156 17.57 15.89 1.96
N PHE A 157 17.23 15.43 0.76
CA PHE A 157 18.06 14.58 -0.07
C PHE A 157 18.89 15.33 -1.12
N HIS A 158 18.69 16.64 -1.33
CA HIS A 158 19.37 17.40 -2.40
C HIS A 158 20.90 17.27 -2.38
N SER A 159 21.51 17.25 -1.19
CA SER A 159 22.96 17.11 -1.04
C SER A 159 23.52 15.77 -1.54
N ALA A 160 22.65 14.78 -1.75
CA ALA A 160 23.00 13.45 -2.23
C ALA A 160 22.66 13.24 -3.72
N ASP A 161 22.22 14.27 -4.44
CA ASP A 161 21.87 14.23 -5.87
C ASP A 161 20.93 13.04 -6.21
N PRO A 162 19.71 13.01 -5.64
CA PRO A 162 18.82 11.86 -5.74
C PRO A 162 18.21 11.77 -7.15
N ILE A 163 17.91 10.54 -7.58
CA ILE A 163 17.08 10.32 -8.77
C ILE A 163 15.62 10.42 -8.34
N ILE A 164 14.92 11.47 -8.77
CA ILE A 164 13.51 11.67 -8.45
C ILE A 164 12.65 11.16 -9.61
N VAL A 165 11.77 10.22 -9.31
CA VAL A 165 10.85 9.58 -10.25
C VAL A 165 9.42 10.05 -9.97
N ALA A 166 8.71 10.46 -11.01
CA ALA A 166 7.28 10.78 -10.94
C ALA A 166 6.53 10.22 -12.16
N SER A 167 5.20 10.18 -12.08
CA SER A 167 4.36 9.74 -13.19
C SER A 167 4.57 10.62 -14.42
N GLY A 168 4.87 10.00 -15.55
CA GLY A 168 4.84 10.66 -16.86
C GLY A 168 3.44 10.96 -17.37
N PHE A 169 2.38 10.47 -16.70
CA PHE A 169 0.99 10.82 -17.01
C PHE A 169 0.65 12.19 -16.42
N ASP A 170 0.04 13.05 -17.24
CA ASP A 170 -0.39 14.41 -16.86
C ASP A 170 0.68 15.22 -16.09
N LYS A 171 1.85 15.40 -16.73
CA LYS A 171 2.99 16.12 -16.13
C LYS A 171 2.62 17.57 -15.76
N SER A 172 1.70 18.18 -16.48
CA SER A 172 1.14 19.52 -16.19
C SER A 172 0.63 19.64 -14.77
N PHE A 173 0.05 18.56 -14.23
CA PHE A 173 -0.40 18.52 -12.85
C PHE A 173 0.71 18.78 -11.83
N ILE A 174 1.95 18.38 -12.13
CA ILE A 174 3.11 18.67 -11.27
C ILE A 174 3.77 19.99 -11.64
N LEU A 175 3.83 20.34 -12.92
CA LEU A 175 4.67 21.42 -13.43
C LEU A 175 4.03 22.82 -13.37
N GLU A 176 2.71 22.94 -13.40
CA GLU A 176 2.05 24.24 -13.59
C GLU A 176 1.65 24.94 -12.29
N ASP A 177 1.01 24.26 -11.34
CA ASP A 177 0.60 24.81 -10.04
C ASP A 177 0.80 23.81 -8.89
N LEU A 178 2.06 23.38 -8.72
CA LEU A 178 2.42 22.46 -7.64
C LEU A 178 1.95 22.93 -6.24
N PRO A 179 2.01 24.22 -5.85
CA PRO A 179 1.52 24.63 -4.53
C PRO A 179 0.05 24.29 -4.28
N THR A 180 -0.81 24.44 -5.30
CA THR A 180 -2.22 24.06 -5.22
C THR A 180 -2.37 22.54 -5.29
N HIS A 181 -1.79 21.88 -6.28
CA HIS A 181 -1.97 20.44 -6.54
C HIS A 181 -1.32 19.53 -5.48
N SER A 182 -0.26 19.99 -4.81
CA SER A 182 0.33 19.32 -3.64
C SER A 182 -0.43 19.56 -2.34
N LEU A 183 -1.44 20.43 -2.37
CA LEU A 183 -2.17 20.94 -1.22
C LEU A 183 -1.34 21.77 -0.23
N CYS A 184 -0.04 21.99 -0.47
CA CYS A 184 0.83 22.81 0.39
C CYS A 184 0.25 24.21 0.66
N LYS A 185 -0.33 24.84 -0.38
CA LYS A 185 -0.99 26.15 -0.30
C LYS A 185 -2.09 26.19 0.75
N TYR A 186 -2.83 25.10 0.94
CA TYR A 186 -3.99 25.05 1.83
C TYR A 186 -3.65 24.75 3.28
N ILE A 187 -2.48 24.14 3.52
CA ILE A 187 -1.94 23.91 4.87
C ILE A 187 -0.87 24.95 5.25
N ASN A 188 -0.67 25.96 4.40
CA ASN A 188 0.27 27.06 4.62
C ASN A 188 1.71 26.60 4.89
N VAL A 189 2.17 25.58 4.16
CA VAL A 189 3.56 25.13 4.18
C VAL A 189 4.27 25.52 2.87
N PRO A 190 5.58 25.83 2.91
CA PRO A 190 6.33 26.06 1.69
C PRO A 190 6.35 24.82 0.79
N THR A 191 5.98 24.98 -0.47
CA THR A 191 6.07 23.92 -1.47
C THR A 191 7.54 23.55 -1.70
N PRO A 192 7.92 22.26 -1.62
CA PRO A 192 9.30 21.84 -1.75
C PRO A 192 9.76 22.06 -3.19
N GLN A 193 11.01 22.51 -3.35
CA GLN A 193 11.63 22.73 -4.66
C GLN A 193 12.43 21.48 -5.03
N TYR A 194 12.17 20.89 -6.18
CA TYR A 194 12.90 19.73 -6.70
C TYR A 194 12.66 19.58 -8.20
N SER A 195 13.52 18.80 -8.87
CA SER A 195 13.41 18.50 -10.30
C SER A 195 13.19 17.01 -10.51
N ILE A 196 12.24 16.65 -11.36
CA ILE A 196 12.03 15.25 -11.74
C ILE A 196 13.17 14.78 -12.66
N SER A 197 13.91 13.77 -12.22
CA SER A 197 14.99 13.14 -12.97
C SER A 197 14.46 12.12 -13.99
N HIS A 198 13.37 11.43 -13.65
CA HIS A 198 12.76 10.40 -14.49
C HIS A 198 11.23 10.50 -14.52
N TRP A 199 10.67 10.65 -15.71
CA TRP A 199 9.22 10.58 -15.91
C TRP A 199 8.84 9.16 -16.29
N ALA A 200 8.34 8.39 -15.32
CA ALA A 200 7.98 7.00 -15.52
C ALA A 200 6.88 6.86 -16.59
N THR A 201 7.06 5.95 -17.53
CA THR A 201 6.04 5.58 -18.52
C THR A 201 5.21 4.39 -18.01
N ASN A 202 3.97 4.25 -18.49
CA ASN A 202 3.13 3.14 -18.05
C ASN A 202 3.74 1.80 -18.46
N MET A 203 3.73 0.82 -17.55
CA MET A 203 4.30 -0.53 -17.74
C MET A 203 5.83 -0.55 -17.95
N GLU A 204 6.53 0.55 -17.66
CA GLU A 204 7.99 0.63 -17.80
C GLU A 204 8.71 -0.25 -16.78
N TYR A 205 9.68 -1.04 -17.24
CA TYR A 205 10.65 -1.65 -16.34
C TYR A 205 11.76 -0.66 -16.01
N PHE A 206 11.90 -0.31 -14.74
CA PHE A 206 12.81 0.76 -14.36
C PHE A 206 14.28 0.34 -14.48
N GLN A 207 15.04 1.15 -15.20
CA GLN A 207 16.48 1.03 -15.35
C GLN A 207 17.11 2.42 -15.25
N HIS A 208 18.21 2.52 -14.50
CA HIS A 208 18.97 3.76 -14.41
C HIS A 208 20.47 3.47 -14.35
N SER A 209 21.27 4.24 -15.10
CA SER A 209 22.74 4.08 -15.16
C SER A 209 23.19 2.63 -15.44
N GLY A 210 22.45 1.92 -16.31
CA GLY A 210 22.74 0.53 -16.66
C GLY A 210 22.27 -0.51 -15.62
N VAL A 211 21.76 -0.10 -14.46
CA VAL A 211 21.24 -0.97 -13.40
C VAL A 211 19.74 -1.19 -13.59
N ALA A 212 19.32 -2.45 -13.72
CA ALA A 212 17.91 -2.82 -13.75
C ALA A 212 17.40 -3.08 -12.32
N PHE A 213 16.42 -2.30 -11.87
CA PHE A 213 15.91 -2.38 -10.50
C PHE A 213 14.85 -3.46 -10.31
N ARG A 214 14.46 -4.15 -11.40
CA ARG A 214 13.44 -5.22 -11.37
C ARG A 214 12.13 -4.76 -10.72
N ILE A 215 11.77 -3.51 -10.99
CA ILE A 215 10.45 -2.96 -10.69
C ILE A 215 9.77 -2.54 -12.00
N GLN A 216 8.44 -2.47 -11.96
CA GLN A 216 7.63 -1.99 -13.07
C GLN A 216 6.72 -0.85 -12.63
N PHE A 217 6.69 0.26 -13.36
CA PHE A 217 5.82 1.39 -13.07
C PHE A 217 4.44 1.24 -13.72
N LEU A 218 3.41 1.73 -13.04
CA LEU A 218 2.01 1.60 -13.42
C LEU A 218 1.32 2.96 -13.23
N HIS A 219 0.82 3.57 -14.30
CA HIS A 219 0.02 4.79 -14.19
C HIS A 219 -1.36 4.43 -13.65
N ILE A 220 -1.77 5.11 -12.58
CA ILE A 220 -3.05 4.84 -11.91
C ILE A 220 -3.77 6.14 -11.55
N PRO A 221 -4.05 7.02 -12.54
CA PRO A 221 -4.74 8.29 -12.30
C PRO A 221 -6.11 8.05 -11.67
N GLY A 222 -6.52 8.96 -10.78
CA GLY A 222 -7.86 8.94 -10.19
C GLY A 222 -7.91 9.54 -8.78
N HIS A 223 -7.03 9.10 -7.87
CA HIS A 223 -6.84 9.80 -6.60
C HIS A 223 -6.27 11.20 -6.87
N THR A 224 -5.22 11.25 -7.68
CA THR A 224 -4.76 12.45 -8.39
C THR A 224 -4.41 12.07 -9.84
N PRO A 225 -4.30 13.03 -10.78
CA PRO A 225 -3.89 12.73 -12.15
C PRO A 225 -2.47 12.15 -12.22
N CYS A 226 -1.57 12.60 -11.36
CA CYS A 226 -0.17 12.15 -11.34
C CYS A 226 0.09 10.87 -10.52
N SER A 227 -0.96 10.15 -10.11
CA SER A 227 -0.83 8.93 -9.30
C SER A 227 -0.06 7.82 -10.03
N LEU A 228 0.93 7.24 -9.33
CA LEU A 228 1.89 6.26 -9.81
C LEU A 228 1.99 5.10 -8.82
N ALA A 229 1.78 3.88 -9.33
CA ALA A 229 2.15 2.66 -8.64
C ALA A 229 3.46 2.09 -9.16
N TRP A 230 4.07 1.22 -8.38
CA TRP A 230 5.14 0.37 -8.85
C TRP A 230 5.03 -1.05 -8.29
N TYR A 231 5.41 -2.03 -9.10
CA TYR A 231 5.40 -3.44 -8.77
C TYR A 231 6.82 -3.96 -8.61
N ASP A 232 7.12 -4.53 -7.45
CA ASP A 232 8.35 -5.24 -7.14
C ASP A 232 8.28 -6.68 -7.67
N ILE A 233 9.08 -6.97 -8.70
CA ILE A 233 9.03 -8.27 -9.38
C ILE A 233 9.57 -9.37 -8.48
N ASP A 234 10.53 -9.06 -7.61
CA ASP A 234 11.24 -10.06 -6.82
C ASP A 234 10.50 -10.41 -5.53
N GLU A 235 9.89 -9.41 -4.89
CA GLU A 235 9.12 -9.61 -3.65
C GLU A 235 7.61 -9.82 -3.89
N HIS A 236 7.12 -9.56 -5.10
CA HIS A 236 5.71 -9.64 -5.47
C HIS A 236 4.82 -8.67 -4.68
N TYR A 237 5.28 -7.42 -4.53
CA TYR A 237 4.55 -6.34 -3.88
C TYR A 237 4.14 -5.26 -4.87
N LEU A 238 2.90 -4.80 -4.79
CA LEU A 238 2.37 -3.66 -5.52
C LEU A 238 2.23 -2.47 -4.56
N TYR A 239 2.94 -1.38 -4.84
CA TYR A 239 2.91 -0.15 -4.05
C TYR A 239 2.00 0.85 -4.77
N VAL A 240 0.95 1.33 -4.10
CA VAL A 240 -0.17 2.07 -4.76
C VAL A 240 -0.38 3.50 -4.25
N GLY A 241 0.43 3.98 -3.31
CA GLY A 241 0.21 5.26 -2.65
C GLY A 241 -1.20 5.35 -2.07
N ASP A 242 -1.85 6.49 -2.24
CA ASP A 242 -3.15 6.81 -1.59
C ASP A 242 -4.37 6.33 -2.38
N THR A 243 -4.14 5.53 -3.42
CA THR A 243 -5.20 5.00 -4.28
C THR A 243 -6.28 4.27 -3.48
N PHE A 244 -5.89 3.46 -2.51
CA PHE A 244 -6.83 2.86 -1.55
C PHE A 244 -6.10 2.37 -0.31
N TYR A 245 -6.82 2.29 0.80
CA TYR A 245 -6.36 1.70 2.06
C TYR A 245 -7.57 1.39 2.96
N GLU A 246 -7.36 0.58 3.98
CA GLU A 246 -8.36 0.28 5.01
C GLU A 246 -8.48 1.43 6.02
N ARG A 247 -9.61 1.52 6.71
CA ARG A 247 -9.84 2.47 7.80
C ARG A 247 -9.03 2.20 9.06
N LYS A 248 -8.59 0.95 9.24
CA LYS A 248 -7.82 0.51 10.41
C LYS A 248 -6.45 0.06 9.94
N ARG A 249 -5.43 0.34 10.76
CA ARG A 249 -4.07 -0.06 10.46
C ARG A 249 -3.94 -1.58 10.38
N SER A 250 -3.47 -2.08 9.24
CA SER A 250 -3.38 -3.51 8.95
C SER A 250 -2.07 -3.82 8.21
N PRO A 251 -1.06 -4.40 8.89
CA PRO A 251 -1.03 -4.80 10.30
C PRO A 251 -0.87 -3.62 11.29
N PRO A 252 -1.24 -3.80 12.57
CA PRO A 252 -1.08 -2.77 13.60
C PRO A 252 0.37 -2.33 13.83
N ILE A 253 0.57 -1.05 14.17
CA ILE A 253 1.84 -0.47 14.63
C ILE A 253 1.58 0.18 16.01
N PRO A 254 1.76 -0.55 17.12
CA PRO A 254 1.33 -0.11 18.45
C PRO A 254 1.97 1.18 18.97
N GLU A 255 3.13 1.57 18.43
CA GLU A 255 3.85 2.78 18.80
C GLU A 255 3.26 4.06 18.20
N ILE A 256 2.36 3.94 17.23
CA ILE A 256 1.72 5.06 16.55
C ILE A 256 0.28 5.21 17.05
N PRO A 257 -0.15 6.42 17.44
CA PRO A 257 -1.54 6.67 17.75
C PRO A 257 -2.46 6.30 16.59
N ASP A 258 -3.59 5.64 16.87
CA ASP A 258 -4.59 5.27 15.86
C ASP A 258 -5.52 6.47 15.54
N ASP A 259 -4.91 7.60 15.18
CA ASP A 259 -5.57 8.88 14.88
C ASP A 259 -5.28 9.40 13.47
N ALA A 260 -4.78 8.54 12.59
CA ALA A 260 -4.48 8.86 11.20
C ALA A 260 -5.71 9.41 10.44
N GLY A 261 -5.46 10.37 9.54
CA GLY A 261 -6.45 10.84 8.56
C GLY A 261 -7.57 11.70 9.15
N GLN A 262 -7.36 12.34 10.30
CA GLN A 262 -8.28 13.35 10.82
C GLN A 262 -8.15 14.65 10.03
N VAL A 263 -9.19 14.99 9.26
CA VAL A 263 -9.20 16.23 8.47
C VAL A 263 -9.92 17.34 9.24
N PRO A 264 -9.26 18.46 9.58
CA PRO A 264 -9.91 19.59 10.24
C PRO A 264 -11.12 20.12 9.45
N GLY A 265 -12.24 20.34 10.15
CA GLY A 265 -13.46 20.88 9.55
C GLY A 265 -14.33 19.87 8.80
N LEU A 266 -13.95 18.59 8.78
CA LEU A 266 -14.79 17.48 8.33
C LEU A 266 -15.18 16.61 9.55
N PRO A 267 -16.29 15.84 9.46
CA PRO A 267 -16.60 14.82 10.46
C PRO A 267 -15.40 13.89 10.66
N ALA A 268 -15.19 13.38 11.88
CA ALA A 268 -14.15 12.40 12.13
C ALA A 268 -14.35 11.19 11.21
N THR A 269 -13.49 11.07 10.20
CA THR A 269 -13.64 10.07 9.12
C THR A 269 -13.01 8.73 9.45
N GLN A 270 -12.20 8.65 10.52
CA GLN A 270 -11.37 7.48 10.86
C GLN A 270 -10.72 6.90 9.59
N ALA A 271 -9.81 7.67 9.01
CA ALA A 271 -9.01 7.32 7.85
C ALA A 271 -9.79 6.81 6.62
N ALA A 272 -10.60 7.70 6.06
CA ALA A 272 -11.23 7.49 4.76
C ALA A 272 -10.20 7.53 3.63
N ILE A 273 -10.47 6.85 2.52
CA ILE A 273 -9.83 7.13 1.24
C ILE A 273 -10.30 8.53 0.82
N ILE A 274 -9.38 9.50 0.81
CA ILE A 274 -9.69 10.91 0.55
C ILE A 274 -9.45 11.24 -0.93
N PHE A 275 -10.35 11.97 -1.57
CA PHE A 275 -10.12 12.55 -2.89
C PHE A 275 -10.07 14.08 -2.78
N PRO A 276 -9.06 14.73 -3.38
CA PRO A 276 -9.00 16.19 -3.44
C PRO A 276 -9.94 16.74 -4.52
N GLU A 277 -10.37 17.98 -4.34
CA GLU A 277 -11.01 18.78 -5.39
C GLU A 277 -10.04 19.04 -6.55
N GLU A 278 -8.77 19.23 -6.22
CA GLU A 278 -7.75 19.73 -7.14
C GLU A 278 -7.36 18.74 -8.23
N GLY A 279 -7.94 17.54 -8.29
CA GLY A 279 -7.64 16.56 -9.34
C GLY A 279 -8.25 15.17 -9.17
N GLY A 280 -9.06 14.93 -8.13
CA GLY A 280 -9.77 13.66 -7.97
C GLY A 280 -10.68 13.38 -9.17
N ASN A 281 -10.72 12.13 -9.63
CA ASN A 281 -11.55 11.71 -10.75
C ASN A 281 -11.99 10.26 -10.59
N TRP A 282 -13.26 10.03 -10.24
CA TRP A 282 -13.77 8.69 -9.97
C TRP A 282 -13.90 7.81 -11.21
N ILE A 283 -14.11 8.39 -12.39
CA ILE A 283 -14.19 7.62 -13.65
C ILE A 283 -12.82 7.04 -13.98
N GLN A 284 -11.77 7.87 -13.95
CA GLN A 284 -10.39 7.42 -14.13
C GLN A 284 -9.94 6.48 -13.02
N TYR A 285 -10.33 6.77 -11.78
CA TYR A 285 -10.05 5.91 -10.63
C TYR A 285 -10.59 4.49 -10.83
N MET A 286 -11.84 4.33 -11.26
CA MET A 286 -12.43 3.02 -11.53
C MET A 286 -11.71 2.29 -12.67
N ALA A 287 -11.29 3.00 -13.73
CA ALA A 287 -10.47 2.43 -14.79
C ALA A 287 -9.08 1.99 -14.28
N SER A 288 -8.46 2.76 -13.38
CA SER A 288 -7.21 2.40 -12.72
C SER A 288 -7.34 1.17 -11.84
N LEU A 289 -8.45 1.01 -11.12
CA LEU A 289 -8.74 -0.22 -10.36
C LEU A 289 -8.89 -1.45 -11.28
N ASP A 290 -9.58 -1.30 -12.42
CA ASP A 290 -9.72 -2.38 -13.41
C ASP A 290 -8.38 -2.78 -14.03
N PHE A 291 -7.52 -1.79 -14.31
CA PHE A 291 -6.17 -2.00 -14.79
C PHE A 291 -5.31 -2.74 -13.76
N LEU A 292 -5.28 -2.26 -12.51
CA LEU A 292 -4.55 -2.89 -11.41
C LEU A 292 -5.03 -4.33 -11.17
N LEU A 293 -6.35 -4.57 -11.18
CA LEU A 293 -6.91 -5.91 -11.02
C LEU A 293 -6.42 -6.84 -12.13
N SER A 294 -6.51 -6.40 -13.39
CA SER A 294 -6.06 -7.17 -14.54
C SER A 294 -4.56 -7.50 -14.45
N PHE A 295 -3.76 -6.52 -14.04
CA PHE A 295 -2.32 -6.70 -13.82
C PHE A 295 -2.04 -7.73 -12.71
N VAL A 296 -2.69 -7.58 -11.56
CA VAL A 296 -2.50 -8.48 -10.41
C VAL A 296 -2.95 -9.90 -10.71
N VAL A 297 -4.11 -10.09 -11.36
CA VAL A 297 -4.60 -11.41 -11.80
C VAL A 297 -3.59 -12.06 -12.73
N PHE A 298 -3.03 -11.31 -13.68
CA PHE A 298 -1.99 -11.79 -14.58
C PHE A 298 -0.74 -12.23 -13.79
N LYS A 299 -0.24 -11.40 -12.87
CA LYS A 299 0.93 -11.71 -12.03
C LYS A 299 0.70 -12.92 -11.12
N ASN A 300 -0.46 -13.02 -10.47
CA ASN A 300 -0.84 -14.19 -9.69
C ASN A 300 -0.88 -15.47 -10.55
N GLY A 301 -1.32 -15.36 -11.81
CA GLY A 301 -1.26 -16.45 -12.78
C GLY A 301 0.19 -16.85 -13.13
N GLU A 302 1.10 -15.90 -13.28
CA GLU A 302 2.54 -16.18 -13.48
C GLU A 302 3.16 -16.90 -12.28
N LEU A 303 2.86 -16.43 -11.06
CA LEU A 303 3.34 -17.04 -9.82
C LEU A 303 2.83 -18.47 -9.68
N ARG A 304 1.54 -18.70 -9.91
CA ARG A 304 0.95 -20.05 -9.87
C ARG A 304 1.67 -21.02 -10.80
N ARG A 305 1.87 -20.65 -12.07
CA ARG A 305 2.61 -21.49 -13.04
C ARG A 305 4.05 -21.78 -12.62
N ARG A 306 4.71 -20.85 -11.92
CA ARG A 306 6.08 -21.00 -11.45
C ARG A 306 6.20 -21.92 -10.23
N TYR A 307 5.30 -21.76 -9.25
CA TYR A 307 5.37 -22.43 -7.95
C TYR A 307 4.58 -23.74 -7.87
N GLU A 308 3.62 -24.00 -8.76
CA GLU A 308 2.98 -25.33 -8.89
C GLU A 308 4.00 -26.46 -9.12
N ARG A 309 5.20 -26.13 -9.61
CA ARG A 309 6.30 -27.08 -9.84
C ARG A 309 7.06 -27.45 -8.56
N THR A 310 6.99 -26.63 -7.49
CA THR A 310 7.82 -26.80 -6.28
C THR A 310 7.08 -27.41 -5.09
N HIS A 311 5.76 -27.66 -5.19
CA HIS A 311 4.90 -28.13 -4.09
C HIS A 311 4.84 -27.21 -2.85
N ASP A 312 5.35 -25.98 -2.96
CA ASP A 312 5.21 -24.96 -1.92
C ASP A 312 3.88 -24.21 -2.05
N SER A 313 3.46 -23.51 -0.98
CA SER A 313 2.33 -22.58 -1.06
C SER A 313 2.63 -21.51 -2.11
N THR A 314 1.77 -21.38 -3.13
CA THR A 314 1.95 -20.39 -4.19
C THR A 314 1.83 -18.97 -3.61
N PRO A 315 2.89 -18.14 -3.70
CA PRO A 315 2.79 -16.75 -3.27
C PRO A 315 1.80 -15.98 -4.16
N ARG A 316 1.16 -14.98 -3.59
CA ARG A 316 0.26 -14.06 -4.28
C ARG A 316 0.80 -12.64 -4.12
N VAL A 317 0.41 -11.76 -5.04
CA VAL A 317 0.81 -10.36 -5.00
C VAL A 317 0.20 -9.69 -3.77
N SER A 318 1.07 -9.12 -2.95
CA SER A 318 0.69 -8.30 -1.80
C SER A 318 0.60 -6.82 -2.20
N VAL A 319 -0.20 -6.03 -1.48
CA VAL A 319 -0.29 -4.58 -1.68
C VAL A 319 0.32 -3.80 -0.52
N ALA A 320 0.87 -2.64 -0.85
CA ALA A 320 1.47 -1.67 0.05
C ALA A 320 0.90 -0.28 -0.25
N CYS A 321 0.09 0.25 0.66
CA CYS A 321 -0.62 1.52 0.49
C CYS A 321 0.19 2.67 1.12
N GLY A 322 -0.08 3.90 0.68
CA GLY A 322 0.53 5.12 1.24
C GLY A 322 0.09 5.41 2.68
N HIS A 323 -1.03 4.82 3.11
CA HIS A 323 -1.53 4.90 4.48
C HIS A 323 -2.04 3.56 4.97
N LEU A 324 -1.93 3.33 6.27
CA LEU A 324 -2.56 2.29 7.10
C LEU A 324 -2.36 0.81 6.74
N THR A 325 -2.32 0.43 5.47
CA THR A 325 -2.39 -0.94 4.99
C THR A 325 -1.11 -1.35 4.26
N TYR A 326 -0.53 -2.48 4.64
CA TYR A 326 0.51 -3.15 3.86
C TYR A 326 0.48 -4.66 4.07
N GLY A 327 0.87 -5.44 3.06
CA GLY A 327 0.92 -6.90 3.13
C GLY A 327 -0.43 -7.60 2.95
N ALA A 328 -1.50 -6.88 2.61
CA ALA A 328 -2.79 -7.48 2.24
C ALA A 328 -2.73 -8.13 0.85
N ASP A 329 -3.60 -9.11 0.57
CA ASP A 329 -3.75 -9.69 -0.77
C ASP A 329 -4.28 -8.62 -1.75
N ALA A 330 -3.47 -8.29 -2.76
CA ALA A 330 -3.77 -7.17 -3.66
C ALA A 330 -5.05 -7.42 -4.47
N GLU A 331 -5.24 -8.64 -5.00
CA GLU A 331 -6.40 -8.99 -5.84
C GLU A 331 -7.70 -8.84 -5.04
N THR A 332 -7.73 -9.41 -3.83
CA THR A 332 -8.89 -9.34 -2.93
C THR A 332 -9.19 -7.89 -2.56
N MET A 333 -8.18 -7.11 -2.18
CA MET A 333 -8.37 -5.72 -1.77
C MET A 333 -8.89 -4.84 -2.92
N ILE A 334 -8.33 -4.98 -4.13
CA ILE A 334 -8.79 -4.22 -5.31
C ILE A 334 -10.25 -4.58 -5.64
N LEU A 335 -10.60 -5.87 -5.60
CA LEU A 335 -11.99 -6.33 -5.85
C LEU A 335 -12.97 -5.72 -4.85
N GLU A 336 -12.62 -5.72 -3.56
CA GLU A 336 -13.50 -5.17 -2.51
C GLU A 336 -13.65 -3.65 -2.61
N VAL A 337 -12.56 -2.92 -2.83
CA VAL A 337 -12.59 -1.46 -3.03
C VAL A 337 -13.42 -1.11 -4.25
N ARG A 338 -13.18 -1.77 -5.39
CA ARG A 338 -13.96 -1.58 -6.60
C ARG A 338 -15.45 -1.85 -6.37
N ALA A 339 -15.77 -2.94 -5.67
CA ALA A 339 -17.15 -3.28 -5.34
C ALA A 339 -17.79 -2.23 -4.42
N PHE A 340 -17.04 -1.66 -3.48
CA PHE A 340 -17.48 -0.57 -2.61
C PHE A 340 -17.83 0.70 -3.40
N PHE A 341 -16.94 1.16 -4.29
CA PHE A 341 -17.21 2.32 -5.16
C PHE A 341 -18.40 2.09 -6.09
N ASN A 342 -18.53 0.89 -6.68
CA ASN A 342 -19.71 0.54 -7.48
C ASN A 342 -21.01 0.68 -6.69
N ARG A 343 -21.02 0.32 -5.39
CA ARG A 343 -22.19 0.49 -4.53
C ARG A 343 -22.46 1.97 -4.20
N ILE A 344 -21.43 2.79 -3.98
CA ILE A 344 -21.59 4.24 -3.79
C ILE A 344 -22.18 4.89 -5.04
N ILE A 345 -21.62 4.58 -6.21
CA ILE A 345 -22.07 5.07 -7.51
C ILE A 345 -23.53 4.64 -7.71
N ALA A 346 -23.87 3.37 -7.50
CA ALA A 346 -25.26 2.90 -7.58
C ALA A 346 -26.22 3.45 -6.50
N GLY A 347 -25.78 4.36 -5.62
CA GLY A 347 -26.62 4.96 -4.57
C GLY A 347 -26.98 4.00 -3.43
N LYS A 348 -26.24 2.89 -3.29
CA LYS A 348 -26.49 1.84 -2.30
C LYS A 348 -25.74 2.04 -0.98
N VAL A 349 -24.74 2.93 -0.97
CA VAL A 349 -24.04 3.35 0.25
C VAL A 349 -24.52 4.76 0.63
N PRO A 350 -25.08 4.96 1.82
CA PRO A 350 -25.55 6.27 2.25
C PRO A 350 -24.39 7.22 2.51
N VAL A 351 -24.65 8.52 2.40
CA VAL A 351 -23.77 9.57 2.92
C VAL A 351 -23.95 9.59 4.44
N SER A 352 -22.91 9.26 5.19
CA SER A 352 -22.90 9.26 6.66
C SER A 352 -22.62 10.63 7.25
N GLY A 353 -22.06 11.54 6.47
CA GLY A 353 -21.84 12.94 6.83
C GLY A 353 -21.42 13.79 5.65
N SER A 354 -21.59 15.10 5.77
CA SER A 354 -21.15 16.06 4.75
C SER A 354 -20.45 17.23 5.43
N GLY A 355 -19.44 17.79 4.75
CA GLY A 355 -18.75 19.00 5.19
C GLY A 355 -18.46 19.90 3.99
N LYS A 356 -18.22 21.18 4.23
CA LYS A 356 -17.82 22.12 3.18
C LYS A 356 -16.34 22.44 3.35
N LYS A 357 -15.52 22.08 2.36
CA LYS A 357 -14.07 22.36 2.32
C LYS A 357 -13.80 23.21 1.08
N ARG A 358 -13.21 24.40 1.29
CA ARG A 358 -12.83 25.34 0.21
C ARG A 358 -13.96 25.69 -0.77
N GLY A 359 -15.19 25.81 -0.29
CA GLY A 359 -16.33 26.13 -1.15
C GLY A 359 -17.07 24.91 -1.71
N VAL A 360 -16.48 23.71 -1.63
CA VAL A 360 -17.02 22.48 -2.22
C VAL A 360 -17.56 21.56 -1.13
N ILE A 361 -18.72 20.97 -1.40
CA ILE A 361 -19.33 19.98 -0.50
C ILE A 361 -18.59 18.65 -0.68
N HIS A 362 -18.03 18.16 0.41
CA HIS A 362 -17.46 16.83 0.51
C HIS A 362 -18.43 15.93 1.28
N ASP A 363 -18.68 14.76 0.74
CA ASP A 363 -19.50 13.73 1.37
C ASP A 363 -18.61 12.60 1.89
N TYR A 364 -19.04 12.02 3.01
CA TYR A 364 -18.45 10.86 3.64
C TYR A 364 -19.34 9.64 3.41
N TRP A 365 -18.82 8.61 2.75
CA TRP A 365 -19.53 7.35 2.51
C TRP A 365 -18.96 6.23 3.37
N LEU A 366 -19.84 5.59 4.13
CA LEU A 366 -19.53 4.48 5.02
C LEU A 366 -20.73 3.51 5.07
N GLU A 367 -20.49 2.21 4.88
CA GLU A 367 -21.56 1.20 4.93
C GLU A 367 -22.01 0.88 6.37
N GLY A 368 -21.09 0.99 7.33
CA GLY A 368 -21.33 0.77 8.76
C GLY A 368 -20.05 0.99 9.57
N GLU A 369 -20.16 1.06 10.89
CA GLU A 369 -19.01 1.38 11.76
C GLU A 369 -17.86 0.37 11.65
N GLU A 370 -18.17 -0.91 11.41
CA GLU A 370 -17.17 -1.97 11.22
C GLU A 370 -16.74 -2.18 9.76
N SER A 371 -17.18 -1.32 8.84
CA SER A 371 -16.76 -1.41 7.45
C SER A 371 -15.26 -1.20 7.30
N ARG A 372 -14.64 -2.03 6.45
CA ARG A 372 -13.20 -2.02 6.17
C ARG A 372 -12.76 -0.76 5.41
N PHE A 373 -13.64 -0.20 4.58
CA PHE A 373 -13.37 0.97 3.75
C PHE A 373 -14.35 2.10 4.05
N SER A 374 -13.90 3.33 3.83
CA SER A 374 -14.75 4.51 3.71
C SER A 374 -14.12 5.49 2.75
N VAL A 375 -14.91 6.42 2.23
CA VAL A 375 -14.44 7.42 1.26
C VAL A 375 -14.92 8.80 1.68
N MET A 376 -14.06 9.80 1.51
CA MET A 376 -14.39 11.21 1.62
C MET A 376 -13.98 11.90 0.32
N ALA A 377 -14.92 12.52 -0.38
CA ALA A 377 -14.64 13.16 -1.67
C ALA A 377 -15.59 14.33 -1.93
N PRO A 378 -15.23 15.27 -2.82
CA PRO A 378 -16.19 16.19 -3.41
C PRO A 378 -17.41 15.43 -3.95
N ARG A 379 -18.61 15.91 -3.59
CA ARG A 379 -19.88 15.26 -3.97
C ARG A 379 -20.00 15.05 -5.48
N HIS A 380 -19.56 16.05 -6.26
CA HIS A 380 -19.70 16.04 -7.71
C HIS A 380 -18.95 14.85 -8.34
N LEU A 381 -17.85 14.35 -7.77
CA LEU A 381 -17.14 13.17 -8.31
C LEU A 381 -18.02 11.92 -8.32
N ALA A 382 -18.84 11.72 -7.28
CA ALA A 382 -19.78 10.61 -7.21
C ALA A 382 -20.97 10.81 -8.17
N GLU A 383 -21.42 12.06 -8.37
CA GLU A 383 -22.51 12.41 -9.28
C GLU A 383 -22.10 12.27 -10.75
N GLU A 384 -20.90 12.72 -11.11
CA GLU A 384 -20.30 12.55 -12.44
C GLU A 384 -20.09 11.07 -12.77
N ALA A 385 -19.58 10.28 -11.82
CA ALA A 385 -19.45 8.84 -11.98
C ALA A 385 -20.82 8.16 -12.15
N ARG A 386 -21.85 8.60 -11.40
CA ARG A 386 -23.24 8.12 -11.58
C ARG A 386 -23.78 8.39 -12.96
N GLU A 387 -23.58 9.60 -13.47
CA GLU A 387 -24.01 9.96 -14.82
C GLU A 387 -23.27 9.11 -15.85
N HIS A 388 -21.95 8.97 -15.72
CA HIS A 388 -21.12 8.23 -16.66
C HIS A 388 -21.46 6.73 -16.71
N PHE A 389 -21.63 6.08 -15.56
CA PHE A 389 -21.88 4.63 -15.47
C PHE A 389 -23.37 4.27 -15.43
N GLY A 390 -24.26 5.23 -15.17
CA GLY A 390 -25.72 5.05 -15.13
C GLY A 390 -26.40 5.33 -16.47
N ALA A 391 -25.76 6.07 -17.39
CA ALA A 391 -26.29 6.32 -18.74
C ALA A 391 -26.23 5.10 -19.68
N THR A 392 -25.84 3.92 -19.17
CA THR A 392 -25.69 2.67 -19.94
C THR A 392 -26.79 1.62 -19.69
N ASP A 393 -27.86 1.95 -18.95
CA ASP A 393 -29.03 1.07 -18.77
C ASP A 393 -30.16 1.35 -19.77
#